data_AF-A0A8T5Y282-F1
#
_entry.id   AF-A0A8T5Y282-F1
#
_cell.length_a   1.000
_cell.length_b   1.000
_cell.length_c   1.000
_cell.angle_alpha   90.00
_cell.angle_beta   90.00
_cell.angle_gamma   90.00
#
_symmetry.space_group_name_H-M   'P 1'
#
loop_
_entity.id
_entity.type
_entity.pdbx_description
1 polymer ?
#
loop_
_entity_poly.entity_id
_entity_poly.type
_entity_poly.pdbx_seq_one_letter_code
_entity_poly.pdbx_strand_id
1 'polypeptide(L)'
;MKRITLADLYLLIVAMIWGANVAVVKSALEELGPLPFNSLRFLIATVLSWLLLAATGNLSLPRRQDIPRLLVLGLTGHMLYQVLFISGINLTSAGNTALLLATIPIWVTALAALLAPRFPPSRPGWGSASQ
;
A
#
# COMPACT_ATOMS: atom_id res chain seq x y z
N MET A 1 -19.90 -6.61 25.21
CA MET A 1 -19.89 -5.57 24.14
C MET A 1 -18.45 -5.24 23.83
N LYS A 2 -17.92 -5.56 22.63
CA LYS A 2 -16.55 -5.20 22.26
C LYS A 2 -16.43 -3.67 22.23
N ARG A 3 -15.52 -3.11 23.02
CA ARG A 3 -15.29 -1.65 23.04
C ARG A 3 -14.63 -1.27 21.72
N ILE A 4 -15.20 -0.29 21.02
CA ILE A 4 -14.56 0.34 19.87
C ILE A 4 -13.27 0.99 20.37
N THR A 5 -12.16 0.60 19.79
CA THR A 5 -10.83 1.10 20.13
C THR A 5 -10.45 2.28 19.24
N LEU A 6 -9.45 3.06 19.67
CA LEU A 6 -8.86 4.11 18.86
C LEU A 6 -8.30 3.57 17.53
N ALA A 7 -7.82 2.32 17.53
CA ALA A 7 -7.35 1.63 16.33
C ALA A 7 -8.46 1.39 15.31
N ASP A 8 -9.66 1.02 15.76
CA ASP A 8 -10.83 0.85 14.88
C ASP A 8 -11.21 2.16 14.19
N LEU A 9 -11.12 3.28 14.93
CA LEU A 9 -11.34 4.61 14.37
C LEU A 9 -10.29 4.98 13.32
N TYR A 10 -9.00 4.71 13.57
CA TYR A 10 -7.95 4.94 12.57
C TYR A 10 -8.14 4.09 11.32
N LEU A 11 -8.53 2.83 11.47
CA LEU A 11 -8.82 1.95 10.34
C LEU A 11 -10.01 2.46 9.52
N LEU A 12 -11.06 2.96 10.18
CA LEU A 12 -12.21 3.58 9.50
C LEU A 12 -11.77 4.79 8.67
N ILE A 13 -10.95 5.68 9.24
CA ILE A 13 -10.44 6.87 8.55
C ILE A 13 -9.61 6.46 7.33
N VAL A 14 -8.70 5.50 7.48
CA VAL A 14 -7.89 4.98 6.37
C VAL A 14 -8.77 4.37 5.28
N ALA A 15 -9.78 3.59 5.64
CA ALA A 15 -10.72 3.00 4.68
C ALA A 15 -11.48 4.07 3.89
N MET A 16 -11.94 5.13 4.56
CA MET A 16 -12.60 6.26 3.90
C MET A 16 -11.67 7.01 2.95
N ILE A 17 -10.43 7.28 3.36
CA ILE A 17 -9.42 7.94 2.51
C ILE A 17 -9.15 7.11 1.26
N TRP A 18 -8.95 5.80 1.40
CA TRP A 18 -8.68 4.92 0.28
C TRP A 18 -9.90 4.69 -0.62
N GLY A 19 -11.12 4.64 -0.06
CA GLY A 19 -12.35 4.58 -0.83
C GLY A 19 -12.54 5.81 -1.72
N ALA A 20 -12.33 7.01 -1.17
CA ALA A 20 -12.36 8.25 -1.93
C ALA A 20 -11.21 8.37 -2.95
N ASN A 21 -10.05 7.79 -2.64
CA ASN A 21 -8.85 7.88 -3.47
C ASN A 21 -9.09 7.39 -4.90
N VAL A 22 -9.79 6.27 -5.10
CA VAL A 22 -10.04 5.72 -6.45
C VAL A 22 -10.83 6.68 -7.31
N ALA A 23 -11.85 7.35 -6.75
CA ALA A 23 -12.65 8.34 -7.47
C ALA A 23 -11.83 9.58 -7.83
N VAL A 24 -11.06 10.11 -6.87
CA VAL A 24 -10.19 11.28 -7.07
C VAL A 24 -9.11 11.00 -8.11
N VAL A 25 -8.45 9.83 -8.04
CA VAL A 25 -7.44 9.43 -9.01
C VAL A 25 -8.06 9.30 -10.40
N LYS A 26 -9.24 8.67 -10.54
CA LYS A 26 -9.89 8.54 -11.84
C LYS A 26 -10.21 9.90 -12.46
N SER A 27 -10.72 10.83 -11.67
CA SER A 27 -10.98 12.21 -12.10
C SER A 27 -9.68 12.92 -12.51
N ALA A 28 -8.62 12.81 -11.70
CA ALA A 28 -7.33 13.40 -12.04
C ALA A 28 -6.68 12.78 -13.29
N LEU A 29 -6.98 11.51 -13.58
CA LEU A 29 -6.49 10.82 -14.79
C LEU A 29 -7.11 11.31 -16.09
N GLU A 30 -8.28 11.96 -16.02
CA GLU A 30 -8.92 12.59 -17.19
C GLU A 30 -8.17 13.85 -17.62
N GLU A 31 -7.53 14.54 -16.67
CA GLU A 31 -6.72 15.75 -16.93
C GLU A 31 -5.23 15.43 -17.16
N LEU A 32 -4.68 14.50 -16.38
CA LEU A 32 -3.28 14.11 -16.40
C LEU A 32 -3.16 12.63 -16.77
N GLY A 33 -2.38 12.31 -17.79
CA GLY A 33 -2.10 10.92 -18.13
C GLY A 33 -1.54 10.10 -16.93
N PRO A 34 -1.65 8.76 -16.97
CA PRO A 34 -1.37 7.89 -15.82
C PRO A 34 0.07 7.99 -15.29
N LEU A 35 1.06 8.07 -16.19
CA LEU A 35 2.46 8.15 -15.79
C LEU A 35 2.82 9.52 -15.21
N PRO A 36 2.45 10.68 -15.83
CA PRO A 36 2.66 11.99 -15.25
C PRO A 36 2.01 12.18 -13.87
N PHE A 37 0.74 11.77 -13.73
CA PHE A 37 0.03 11.87 -12.45
C PHE A 37 0.77 11.10 -11.35
N ASN A 38 1.14 9.85 -11.63
CA ASN A 38 1.79 9.01 -10.65
C ASN A 38 3.20 9.50 -10.30
N SER A 39 3.95 10.00 -11.29
CA SER A 39 5.28 10.60 -11.09
C SER A 39 5.23 11.81 -10.17
N LEU A 40 4.27 12.72 -10.38
CA LEU A 40 4.07 13.90 -9.53
C LEU A 40 3.71 13.49 -8.10
N ARG A 41 2.80 12.53 -7.95
CA ARG A 41 2.38 11.99 -6.66
C ARG A 41 3.58 11.46 -5.87
N PHE A 42 4.48 10.72 -6.52
CA PHE A 42 5.68 10.20 -5.89
C PHE A 42 6.71 11.26 -5.57
N LEU A 43 6.90 12.23 -6.45
CA LEU A 43 7.79 13.35 -6.17
C LEU A 43 7.36 14.10 -4.90
N ILE A 44 6.07 14.41 -4.78
CA ILE A 44 5.50 15.07 -3.60
C ILE A 44 5.68 14.19 -2.36
N ALA A 45 5.35 12.90 -2.45
CA ALA A 45 5.49 11.97 -1.34
C ALA A 45 6.95 11.87 -0.85
N THR A 46 7.92 11.81 -1.78
CA THR A 46 9.35 11.76 -1.46
C THR A 46 9.81 13.05 -0.79
N VAL A 47 9.44 14.21 -1.33
CA VAL A 47 9.83 15.51 -0.75
C VAL A 47 9.25 15.67 0.65
N LEU A 48 7.96 15.39 0.83
CA LEU A 48 7.31 15.50 2.14
C LEU A 48 7.91 14.52 3.16
N SER A 49 8.19 13.28 2.74
CA SER A 49 8.83 12.29 3.60
C SER A 49 10.24 12.73 4.01
N TRP A 50 11.01 13.31 3.07
CA TRP A 50 12.34 13.82 3.34
C TRP A 50 12.31 15.00 4.31
N LEU A 51 11.38 15.96 4.10
CA LEU A 51 11.19 17.10 4.99
C LEU A 51 10.80 16.65 6.40
N LEU A 52 9.92 15.66 6.52
CA LEU A 52 9.52 15.09 7.81
C LEU A 52 10.69 14.41 8.52
N LEU A 53 11.51 13.63 7.80
CA LEU A 53 12.70 12.99 8.36
C LEU A 53 13.75 14.02 8.78
N ALA A 54 13.92 15.09 8.00
CA ALA A 54 14.81 16.19 8.35
C ALA A 54 14.32 16.93 9.60
N ALA A 55 13.01 17.23 9.70
CA ALA A 55 12.42 17.92 10.84
C ALA A 55 12.47 17.10 12.14
N THR A 56 12.41 15.77 12.04
CA THR A 56 12.50 14.85 13.19
C THR A 56 13.93 14.46 13.56
N GLY A 57 14.94 14.93 12.81
CA GLY A 57 16.35 14.57 13.03
C GLY A 57 16.69 13.12 12.68
N ASN A 58 15.75 12.36 12.11
CA ASN A 58 15.89 10.93 11.80
C ASN A 58 16.37 10.67 10.37
N LEU A 59 17.02 11.65 9.74
CA LEU A 59 17.51 11.52 8.37
C LEU A 59 18.74 10.59 8.35
N SER A 60 18.48 9.29 8.30
CA SER A 60 19.50 8.25 8.18
C SER A 60 19.56 7.77 6.73
N LEU A 61 20.69 8.02 6.07
CA LEU A 61 20.92 7.47 4.74
C LEU A 61 21.23 5.96 4.84
N PRO A 62 20.67 5.13 3.95
CA PRO A 62 20.97 3.71 3.93
C PRO A 62 22.44 3.47 3.62
N ARG A 63 22.98 2.36 4.14
CA ARG A 63 24.36 1.95 3.84
C ARG A 63 24.44 1.64 2.34
N ARG A 64 25.57 1.98 1.71
CA ARG A 64 25.78 1.78 0.25
C ARG A 64 25.54 0.33 -0.20
N GLN A 65 25.76 -0.62 0.70
CA GLN A 65 25.57 -2.05 0.51
C GLN A 65 24.09 -2.45 0.38
N ASP A 66 23.19 -1.68 1.01
CA ASP A 66 21.75 -1.94 1.00
C ASP A 66 21.04 -1.27 -0.19
N ILE A 67 21.69 -0.31 -0.85
CA ILE A 67 21.12 0.44 -1.98
C ILE A 67 20.63 -0.49 -3.10
N PRO A 68 21.39 -1.50 -3.58
CA PRO A 68 20.89 -2.40 -4.62
C PRO A 68 19.63 -3.15 -4.19
N ARG A 69 19.58 -3.59 -2.92
CA ARG A 69 18.41 -4.31 -2.37
C ARG A 69 17.19 -3.38 -2.27
N LEU A 70 17.40 -2.14 -1.83
CA LEU A 70 16.35 -1.11 -1.78
C LEU A 70 15.85 -0.75 -3.18
N LEU A 71 16.73 -0.68 -4.17
CA LEU A 71 16.35 -0.46 -5.57
C LEU A 71 15.50 -1.61 -6.10
N VAL A 72 15.91 -2.86 -5.89
CA VAL A 72 15.12 -4.02 -6.31
C VAL A 72 13.75 -3.99 -5.64
N LEU A 73 13.68 -3.81 -4.31
CA LEU A 73 12.42 -3.75 -3.57
C LEU A 73 11.52 -2.59 -4.03
N GLY A 74 12.10 -1.41 -4.27
CA GLY A 74 11.38 -0.25 -4.78
C GLY A 74 10.84 -0.46 -6.19
N LEU A 75 11.65 -1.02 -7.08
CA LEU A 75 11.26 -1.26 -8.47
C LEU A 75 10.22 -2.39 -8.58
N THR A 76 10.50 -3.55 -7.99
CA THR A 76 9.62 -4.73 -8.14
C THR A 76 8.40 -4.65 -7.23
N GLY A 77 8.57 -4.16 -6.00
CA GLY A 77 7.51 -4.11 -5.01
C GLY A 77 6.61 -2.88 -5.17
N HIS A 78 7.18 -1.72 -5.48
CA HIS A 78 6.42 -0.47 -5.48
C HIS A 78 6.13 0.05 -6.88
N MET A 79 7.16 0.25 -7.71
CA MET A 79 6.99 0.86 -9.04
C MET A 79 6.12 -0.01 -9.93
N LEU A 80 6.41 -1.32 -10.02
CA LEU A 80 5.61 -2.24 -10.83
C LEU A 80 4.15 -2.28 -10.37
N TYR A 81 3.92 -2.42 -9.06
CA TYR A 81 2.57 -2.38 -8.49
C TYR A 81 1.84 -1.09 -8.87
N GLN A 82 2.49 0.06 -8.72
CA GLN A 82 1.85 1.35 -8.96
C GLN A 82 1.56 1.61 -10.44
N VAL A 83 2.44 1.18 -11.34
CA VAL A 83 2.19 1.25 -12.79
C VAL A 83 0.99 0.39 -13.17
N LEU A 84 0.91 -0.84 -12.65
CA LEU A 84 -0.23 -1.72 -12.88
C LEU A 84 -1.53 -1.15 -12.29
N PHE A 85 -1.47 -0.60 -11.07
CA PHE A 85 -2.61 -0.01 -10.39
C PHE A 85 -3.16 1.20 -11.15
N ILE A 86 -2.32 2.18 -11.49
CA ILE A 86 -2.77 3.38 -12.17
C ILE A 86 -3.27 3.08 -13.58
N SER A 87 -2.63 2.13 -14.27
CA SER A 87 -3.09 1.67 -15.59
C SER A 87 -4.43 0.95 -15.48
N GLY A 88 -4.64 0.12 -14.44
CA GLY A 88 -5.91 -0.56 -14.18
C GLY A 88 -7.07 0.41 -13.91
N ILE A 89 -6.81 1.50 -13.17
CA ILE A 89 -7.80 2.57 -12.98
C ILE A 89 -8.06 3.28 -14.31
N ASN A 90 -7.02 3.55 -15.11
CA ASN A 90 -7.18 4.22 -16.38
C ASN A 90 -8.05 3.41 -17.36
N LEU A 91 -7.84 2.09 -17.41
CA LEU A 91 -8.55 1.16 -18.31
C LEU A 91 -9.99 0.85 -17.89
N THR A 92 -10.39 1.15 -16.65
CA THR A 92 -11.71 0.79 -16.11
C THR A 92 -12.43 1.99 -15.48
N SER A 93 -13.69 1.82 -15.06
CA SER A 93 -14.39 2.85 -14.28
C SER A 93 -13.95 2.80 -12.80
N ALA A 94 -14.13 3.91 -12.08
CA ALA A 94 -13.86 3.96 -10.64
C ALA A 94 -14.67 2.90 -9.86
N GLY A 95 -15.92 2.64 -10.27
CA GLY A 95 -16.76 1.60 -9.68
C GLY A 95 -16.21 0.19 -9.90
N ASN A 96 -15.76 -0.13 -11.13
CA ASN A 96 -15.17 -1.43 -11.43
C ASN A 96 -13.84 -1.62 -10.69
N THR A 97 -13.01 -0.57 -10.57
CA THR A 97 -11.79 -0.62 -9.76
C THR A 97 -12.14 -0.90 -8.30
N ALA A 98 -13.11 -0.17 -7.72
CA ALA A 98 -13.51 -0.38 -6.32
C ALA A 98 -13.99 -1.82 -6.06
N LEU A 99 -14.76 -2.39 -6.99
CA LEU A 99 -15.20 -3.79 -6.91
C LEU A 99 -14.01 -4.76 -6.96
N LEU A 100 -13.05 -4.55 -7.87
CA LEU A 100 -11.83 -5.36 -7.94
C LEU A 100 -11.04 -5.28 -6.63
N LEU A 101 -10.89 -4.10 -6.04
CA LEU A 101 -10.20 -3.92 -4.76
C LEU A 101 -10.93 -4.63 -3.62
N ALA A 102 -12.27 -4.66 -3.63
CA ALA A 102 -13.05 -5.42 -2.65
C ALA A 102 -12.78 -6.94 -2.72
N THR A 103 -12.26 -7.45 -3.84
CA THR A 103 -11.87 -8.86 -3.98
C THR A 103 -10.46 -9.18 -3.49
N ILE A 104 -9.65 -8.18 -3.09
CA ILE A 104 -8.28 -8.40 -2.57
C ILE A 104 -8.21 -9.51 -1.51
N PRO A 105 -9.12 -9.60 -0.51
CA PRO A 105 -9.07 -10.66 0.49
C PRO A 105 -9.17 -12.07 -0.10
N ILE A 106 -9.90 -12.24 -1.21
CA ILE A 106 -10.04 -13.53 -1.90
C ILE A 106 -8.68 -13.93 -2.51
N TRP A 107 -8.02 -13.00 -3.20
CA TRP A 107 -6.70 -13.25 -3.78
C TRP A 107 -5.63 -13.50 -2.73
N VAL A 108 -5.64 -12.72 -1.64
CA VAL A 108 -4.69 -12.89 -0.52
C VAL A 108 -4.87 -14.25 0.15
N THR A 109 -6.11 -14.67 0.43
CA THR A 109 -6.38 -15.97 1.05
C THR A 109 -6.07 -17.13 0.12
N ALA A 110 -6.37 -17.03 -1.17
CA ALA A 110 -6.02 -18.04 -2.16
C ALA A 110 -4.50 -18.21 -2.30
N LEU A 111 -3.75 -17.11 -2.42
CA LEU A 111 -2.29 -17.15 -2.47
C LEU A 111 -1.69 -17.70 -1.18
N ALA A 112 -2.24 -17.33 -0.02
CA ALA A 112 -1.82 -17.86 1.26
C ALA A 112 -2.03 -19.38 1.34
N ALA A 113 -3.18 -19.90 0.88
CA ALA A 113 -3.44 -21.34 0.84
C ALA A 113 -2.49 -22.08 -0.10
N LEU A 114 -2.17 -21.51 -1.26
CA LEU A 114 -1.23 -22.09 -2.23
C LEU A 114 0.22 -22.07 -1.73
N LEU A 115 0.61 -21.06 -0.97
CA LEU A 115 1.98 -20.87 -0.45
C LEU A 115 2.17 -21.44 0.96
N ALA A 116 1.10 -21.78 1.68
CA ALA A 116 1.13 -22.38 3.02
C ALA A 116 2.04 -23.63 3.12
N PRO A 117 2.18 -24.49 2.09
CA PRO A 117 3.14 -25.59 2.14
C PRO A 117 4.62 -25.15 2.15
N ARG A 118 4.93 -23.92 1.69
CA ARG A 118 6.29 -23.35 1.62
C ARG A 118 6.67 -22.51 2.83
N PHE A 119 5.67 -21.99 3.55
CA PHE A 119 5.84 -21.20 4.77
C PHE A 119 4.87 -21.74 5.81
N PRO A 120 5.27 -22.74 6.63
CA PRO A 120 4.42 -23.20 7.72
C PRO A 120 4.06 -21.98 8.57
N PRO A 121 2.80 -21.85 9.05
CA PRO A 121 2.44 -20.74 9.92
C PRO A 121 3.46 -20.71 11.06
N SER A 122 4.24 -19.64 11.14
CA SER A 122 5.01 -19.33 12.33
C SER A 122 4.01 -19.39 13.46
N ARG A 123 4.15 -20.42 14.33
CA ARG A 123 3.18 -20.83 15.33
C ARG A 123 2.39 -19.63 15.87
N PRO A 124 1.06 -19.70 16.00
CA PRO A 124 0.35 -18.66 16.73
C PRO A 124 0.97 -18.58 18.13
N GLY A 125 1.71 -17.51 18.42
CA GLY A 125 2.20 -17.19 19.76
C GLY A 125 1.07 -16.76 20.71
N TRP A 126 -0.12 -17.33 20.53
CA TRP A 126 -1.32 -17.07 21.31
C TRP A 126 -1.62 -18.28 22.19
N GLY A 127 -0.68 -18.59 23.10
CA GLY A 127 -0.83 -19.74 24.00
C GLY A 127 0.22 -19.92 25.10
N SER A 128 1.04 -18.92 25.43
CA SER A 128 2.00 -19.02 26.56
C SER A 128 1.93 -17.85 27.54
N ALA A 129 0.78 -17.19 27.65
CA ALA A 129 0.46 -16.38 28.82
C ALA A 129 -0.40 -17.25 29.76
N SER A 130 0.31 -18.03 30.59
CA SER A 130 -0.08 -18.47 31.93
C SER A 130 -1.52 -18.98 32.15
N GLN A 131 -1.67 -20.30 32.09
CA GLN A 131 -2.16 -21.01 33.28
C GLN A 131 -0.96 -21.29 34.20
#